data_AF-A0A4R4KP65-F1
#
_entry.id   AF-A0A4R4KP65-F1
#
_cell.length_a   1.000
_cell.length_b   1.000
_cell.length_c   1.000
_cell.angle_alpha   90.00
_cell.angle_beta   90.00
_cell.angle_gamma   90.00
#
_symmetry.space_group_name_H-M   'P 1'
#
loop_
_entity.id
_entity.type
_entity.pdbx_description
1 polymer ?
#
loop_
_entity_poly.entity_id
_entity_poly.type
_entity_poly.pdbx_seq_one_letter_code
_entity_poly.pdbx_strand_id
1 'polypeptide(L)'
;MGWQDLTGYECNYNSFHLEDYAPVQVTILDDGQPQISTEDQIVLLRLGMVVADAVLRLVRALPQPTAVRCIVLANDTNGTFRFHRIRPSEDWIDLEDWSGTRGT
;
A
#
# COMPACT_ATOMS: atom_id res chain seq x y z
N MET A 1 17.54 -17.17 7.33
CA MET A 1 17.55 -15.85 7.99
C MET A 1 16.12 -15.35 7.98
N GLY A 2 15.48 -15.27 9.15
CA GLY A 2 14.09 -14.83 9.27
C GLY A 2 14.03 -13.31 9.38
N TRP A 3 13.11 -12.69 8.67
CA TRP A 3 12.76 -11.29 8.88
C TRP A 3 12.23 -11.16 10.32
N GLN A 4 12.87 -10.32 11.14
CA GLN A 4 12.38 -10.03 12.50
C GLN A 4 11.08 -9.23 12.45
N ASP A 5 10.91 -8.41 11.41
CA ASP A 5 9.68 -7.68 11.11
C ASP A 5 8.96 -8.32 9.91
N LEU A 6 8.01 -9.21 10.21
CA LEU A 6 7.18 -9.85 9.19
C LEU A 6 6.17 -8.87 8.58
N THR A 7 5.73 -7.86 9.33
CA THR A 7 4.80 -6.86 8.82
C THR A 7 5.49 -5.97 7.79
N GLY A 8 6.69 -5.48 8.09
CA GLY A 8 7.49 -4.72 7.13
C GLY A 8 7.84 -5.52 5.89
N TYR A 9 8.20 -6.80 6.06
CA TYR A 9 8.41 -7.72 4.93
C TYR A 9 7.16 -7.85 4.05
N GLU A 10 5.99 -8.15 4.65
CA GLU A 10 4.73 -8.31 3.91
C GLU A 10 4.29 -7.00 3.25
N CYS A 11 4.42 -5.87 3.93
CA CYS A 11 4.15 -4.55 3.38
C CYS A 11 5.05 -4.22 2.20
N ASN A 12 6.30 -4.69 2.17
CA ASN A 12 7.20 -4.47 1.05
C ASN A 12 6.91 -5.45 -0.11
N TYR A 13 6.66 -6.72 0.21
CA TYR A 13 6.45 -7.77 -0.78
C TYR A 13 5.08 -7.66 -1.46
N ASN A 14 4.04 -7.33 -0.70
CA ASN A 14 2.67 -7.19 -1.17
C ASN A 14 2.32 -5.73 -1.48
N SER A 15 3.23 -4.99 -2.13
CA SER A 15 3.06 -3.57 -2.47
C SER A 15 3.18 -3.34 -3.96
N PHE A 16 2.37 -2.43 -4.48
CA PHE A 16 2.49 -1.94 -5.85
C PHE A 16 1.97 -0.51 -5.99
N HIS A 17 2.42 0.15 -7.06
CA HIS A 17 2.00 1.49 -7.42
C HIS A 17 0.64 1.47 -8.12
N LEU A 18 -0.28 2.32 -7.68
CA LEU A 18 -1.65 2.33 -8.20
C LEU A 18 -1.73 3.00 -9.58
N GLU A 19 -0.88 3.98 -9.83
CA GLU A 19 -0.72 4.71 -11.09
C GLU A 19 -0.31 3.81 -12.26
N ASP A 20 0.35 2.67 -12.00
CA ASP A 20 0.68 1.68 -13.04
C ASP A 20 -0.58 1.02 -13.64
N TYR A 21 -1.73 1.12 -12.96
CA TYR A 21 -2.98 0.46 -13.33
C TYR A 21 -4.17 1.42 -13.44
N ALA A 22 -3.96 2.72 -13.24
CA ALA A 22 -5.00 3.74 -13.25
C ALA A 22 -4.81 4.71 -14.43
N PRO A 23 -5.91 5.27 -14.99
CA PRO A 23 -5.82 6.30 -16.02
C PRO A 23 -5.54 7.66 -15.40
N VAL A 24 -4.40 7.81 -14.74
CA VAL A 24 -3.94 9.07 -14.14
C VAL A 24 -2.73 9.62 -14.86
N GLN A 25 -2.49 10.92 -14.78
CA GLN A 25 -1.29 11.53 -15.32
C GLN A 25 -0.23 11.68 -14.23
N VAL A 26 0.93 11.06 -14.44
CA VAL A 26 2.15 11.36 -13.69
C VAL A 26 2.98 12.32 -14.52
N THR A 27 3.21 13.54 -14.01
CA THR A 27 4.07 14.54 -14.67
C THR A 27 5.44 14.49 -14.03
N ILE A 28 6.51 14.51 -14.83
CA ILE A 28 7.87 14.67 -14.32
C ILE A 28 8.21 16.16 -14.35
N LEU A 29 8.49 16.74 -13.18
CA LEU A 29 8.91 18.13 -13.04
C LEU A 29 10.35 18.34 -13.52
N ASP A 30 10.78 19.61 -13.65
CA ASP A 30 12.13 19.97 -14.09
C ASP A 30 13.25 19.45 -13.18
N ASP A 31 12.95 19.21 -11.90
CA ASP A 31 13.87 18.61 -10.91
C ASP A 31 13.85 17.06 -10.93
N GLY A 32 13.09 16.47 -11.85
CA GLY A 32 12.95 15.03 -12.01
C GLY A 32 11.96 14.38 -11.04
N GLN A 33 11.30 15.14 -10.16
CA GLN A 33 10.31 14.58 -9.24
C GLN A 33 8.99 14.28 -9.96
N PRO A 34 8.34 13.15 -9.65
CA PRO A 34 6.99 12.89 -10.14
C PRO A 34 5.99 13.80 -9.41
N GLN A 35 4.98 14.24 -10.14
CA GLN A 35 3.87 15.06 -9.65
C GLN A 35 2.55 14.46 -10.13
N ILE A 36 1.66 14.18 -9.18
CA ILE A 36 0.30 13.69 -9.38
C ILE A 36 -0.66 14.75 -8.84
N SER A 37 -1.65 15.12 -9.64
CA SER A 37 -2.64 16.13 -9.25
C SER A 37 -3.53 15.63 -8.10
N THR A 38 -4.13 16.54 -7.32
CA THR A 38 -5.08 16.14 -6.27
C THR A 38 -6.28 15.36 -6.84
N GLU A 39 -6.74 15.69 -8.04
CA GLU A 39 -7.85 14.99 -8.70
C GLU A 39 -7.45 13.55 -9.04
N ASP A 40 -6.25 13.36 -9.59
CA ASP A 40 -5.70 12.04 -9.87
C ASP A 40 -5.44 11.23 -8.59
N GLN A 41 -4.96 11.87 -7.51
CA GLN A 41 -4.81 11.22 -6.21
C GLN A 41 -6.14 10.65 -5.70
N ILE A 42 -7.26 11.36 -5.89
CA ILE A 42 -8.60 10.86 -5.53
C ILE A 42 -8.96 9.61 -6.38
N VAL A 43 -8.60 9.60 -7.66
CA VAL A 43 -8.78 8.41 -8.52
C VAL A 43 -7.99 7.23 -7.99
N LEU A 44 -6.72 7.44 -7.60
CA LEU A 44 -5.87 6.40 -7.01
C LEU A 44 -6.45 5.87 -5.69
N LEU A 45 -6.91 6.74 -4.78
CA LEU A 45 -7.55 6.31 -3.54
C LEU A 45 -8.80 5.46 -3.79
N ARG A 46 -9.63 5.84 -4.77
CA ARG A 46 -10.81 5.06 -5.17
C ARG A 46 -10.42 3.69 -5.71
N LEU A 47 -9.43 3.62 -6.60
CA LEU A 47 -8.90 2.35 -7.11
C LEU A 47 -8.38 1.48 -5.96
N GLY A 48 -7.58 2.04 -5.06
CA GLY A 48 -7.04 1.34 -3.91
C GLY A 48 -8.13 0.76 -2.99
N MET A 49 -9.24 1.47 -2.78
CA MET A 49 -10.39 0.92 -2.03
C MET A 49 -11.05 -0.26 -2.76
N VAL A 50 -11.17 -0.22 -4.09
CA VAL A 50 -11.71 -1.35 -4.88
C VAL A 50 -10.79 -2.57 -4.77
N VAL A 51 -9.48 -2.36 -4.87
CA VAL A 51 -8.48 -3.42 -4.66
C VAL A 51 -8.58 -3.99 -3.25
N ALA A 52 -8.71 -3.14 -2.22
CA ALA A 52 -8.87 -3.59 -0.84
C ALA A 52 -10.10 -4.49 -0.67
N ASP A 53 -11.25 -4.10 -1.23
CA ASP A 53 -12.45 -4.93 -1.19
C ASP A 53 -12.24 -6.28 -1.90
N ALA A 54 -11.57 -6.30 -3.05
CA ALA A 54 -11.25 -7.53 -3.76
C ALA A 54 -10.33 -8.46 -2.94
N VAL A 55 -9.28 -7.94 -2.32
CA VAL A 55 -8.39 -8.70 -1.42
C VAL A 55 -9.19 -9.26 -0.25
N LEU A 56 -10.02 -8.44 0.40
CA LEU A 56 -10.83 -8.87 1.54
C LEU A 56 -11.83 -9.96 1.15
N ARG A 57 -12.44 -9.91 -0.05
CA ARG A 57 -13.29 -10.98 -0.55
C ARG A 57 -12.53 -12.29 -0.73
N LEU A 58 -11.34 -12.24 -1.33
CA LEU A 58 -10.49 -13.42 -1.52
C LEU A 58 -10.09 -14.04 -0.17
N VAL A 59 -9.68 -13.20 0.79
CA VAL A 59 -9.31 -13.65 2.14
C VAL A 59 -10.49 -14.28 2.88
N ARG A 60 -11.69 -13.71 2.76
CA ARG A 60 -12.91 -14.27 3.37
C ARG A 60 -13.35 -15.60 2.76
N ALA A 61 -12.95 -15.89 1.51
CA ALA A 61 -13.26 -17.14 0.83
C ALA A 61 -12.30 -18.28 1.20
N LEU A 62 -11.22 -18.02 1.95
CA LEU A 62 -10.30 -19.06 2.41
C LEU A 62 -10.96 -20.01 3.42
N PRO A 63 -10.58 -21.30 3.47
CA PRO A 63 -11.11 -22.25 4.45
C PRO A 63 -10.92 -21.80 5.91
N GLN A 64 -9.84 -21.05 6.17
CA GLN A 64 -9.56 -20.38 7.43
C GLN A 64 -9.27 -18.90 7.14
N PRO A 65 -10.29 -18.02 7.19
CA PRO A 65 -10.09 -16.60 6.95
C PRO A 65 -9.07 -16.02 7.92
N THR A 66 -8.12 -15.27 7.38
CA THR A 66 -7.05 -14.62 8.15
C THR A 66 -7.30 -13.13 8.24
N ALA A 67 -7.10 -12.52 9.40
CA ALA A 67 -7.18 -11.08 9.53
C ALA A 67 -6.05 -10.41 8.72
N VAL A 68 -6.42 -9.51 7.82
CA VAL A 68 -5.47 -8.73 7.00
C VAL A 68 -5.78 -7.25 7.12
N ARG A 69 -4.75 -6.43 6.98
CA ARG A 69 -4.86 -4.98 6.85
C ARG A 69 -4.45 -4.59 5.44
N CYS A 70 -5.33 -3.86 4.75
CA CYS A 70 -4.99 -3.16 3.51
C CYS A 70 -4.67 -1.71 3.85
N ILE A 71 -3.62 -1.17 3.24
CA ILE A 71 -3.19 0.23 3.37
C ILE A 71 -3.23 0.82 1.97
N VAL A 72 -3.96 1.93 1.85
CA VAL A 72 -4.08 2.71 0.62
C VAL A 72 -3.53 4.09 0.91
N LEU A 73 -2.58 4.54 0.12
CA LEU A 73 -2.00 5.87 0.24
C LEU A 73 -1.91 6.49 -1.15
N ALA A 74 -2.20 7.78 -1.24
CA ALA A 74 -1.89 8.60 -2.39
C ALA A 74 -1.35 9.93 -1.90
N ASN A 75 -0.26 10.38 -2.50
CA ASN A 75 0.32 11.69 -2.27
C ASN A 75 0.69 12.33 -3.63
N ASP A 76 1.40 13.44 -3.58
CA ASP A 76 1.81 14.19 -4.76
C ASP A 76 2.85 13.49 -5.63
N THR A 77 3.49 12.40 -5.17
CA THR A 77 4.53 11.68 -5.92
C THR A 77 4.13 10.28 -6.36
N ASN A 78 3.23 9.59 -5.63
CA ASN A 78 2.75 8.25 -5.98
C ASN A 78 1.43 7.88 -5.29
N GLY A 79 0.79 6.82 -5.79
CA GLY A 79 -0.21 6.04 -5.08
C GLY A 79 0.35 4.64 -4.75
N THR A 80 0.15 4.17 -3.53
CA THR A 80 0.59 2.83 -3.11
C THR A 80 -0.58 2.05 -2.51
N PHE A 81 -0.74 0.81 -2.97
CA PHE A 81 -1.51 -0.20 -2.28
C PHE A 81 -0.57 -1.23 -1.66
N ARG A 82 -0.81 -1.58 -0.40
CA ARG A 82 -0.12 -2.68 0.27
C ARG A 82 -1.02 -3.41 1.25
N PHE A 83 -0.69 -4.67 1.57
CA PHE A 83 -1.39 -5.39 2.62
C PHE A 83 -0.50 -6.36 3.38
N HIS A 84 -0.85 -6.60 4.63
CA HIS A 84 -0.16 -7.56 5.49
C HIS A 84 -1.15 -8.29 6.40
N ARG A 85 -0.70 -9.40 6.98
CA ARG A 85 -1.49 -10.12 7.97
C ARG A 85 -1.47 -9.36 9.29
N ILE A 86 -2.60 -9.37 10.00
CA ILE A 86 -2.67 -8.92 11.40
C ILE A 86 -2.39 -10.13 12.30
N ARG A 87 -1.37 -10.05 13.16
CA ARG A 87 -1.05 -11.07 14.15
C ARG A 87 -1.43 -10.62 15.57
N PRO A 88 -1.85 -11.53 16.47
CA PRO A 88 -2.31 -11.15 17.82
C PRO A 88 -1.29 -10.43 18.70
N SER A 89 0.01 -10.51 18.37
CA SER A 89 1.11 -9.89 19.12
C SER A 89 1.63 -8.60 18.47
N GLU A 90 1.03 -8.16 17.37
CA GLU A 90 1.45 -6.95 16.66
C GLU A 90 0.59 -5.77 17.15
N ASP A 91 1.23 -4.79 17.79
CA ASP A 91 0.62 -3.50 18.07
C ASP A 91 0.43 -2.69 16.79
N TRP A 92 -0.43 -1.68 16.86
CA TRP A 92 -0.72 -0.79 15.75
C TRP A 92 0.58 -0.12 15.28
N ILE A 93 0.99 -0.38 14.02
CA ILE A 93 1.95 0.49 13.36
C ILE A 93 1.22 1.78 13.05
N ASP A 94 1.55 2.85 13.78
CA ASP A 94 1.19 4.19 13.36
C ASP A 94 1.93 4.48 12.07
N LEU A 95 1.19 4.74 10.99
CA LEU A 95 1.76 4.92 9.65
C LEU A 95 2.66 6.16 9.55
N GLU A 96 2.64 7.03 10.56
CA GLU A 96 3.53 8.18 10.72
C GLU A 96 4.98 7.77 11.04
N ASP A 97 5.20 6.60 11.65
CA ASP A 97 6.54 6.11 12.04
C ASP A 97 7.21 5.25 10.95
N TRP A 98 6.53 4.98 9.82
CA TRP A 98 7.16 4.34 8.66
C TRP A 98 8.04 5.36 7.91
N SER A 99 9.20 5.67 8.46
CA SER A 99 10.31 6.22 7.69
C SER A 99 10.93 5.06 6.92
N GLY A 100 10.86 5.07 5.59
CA GLY A 100 11.38 4.02 4.70
C GLY A 100 12.90 3.85 4.80
N THR A 101 13.40 3.39 5.94
CA THR A 101 14.80 3.13 6.18
C THR A 101 15.19 1.87 5.42
N ARG A 102 15.88 2.09 4.31
CA ARG A 102 16.71 1.08 3.64
C ARG A 102 17.63 0.48 4.70
N GLY A 103 17.38 -0.77 5.09
CA GLY A 103 18.32 -1.55 5.88
C GLY A 103 19.58 -1.78 5.05
N THR A 104 20.68 -1.20 5.50
CA THR A 104 22.06 -1.64 5.21
C THR A 104 22.35 -2.96 5.89
#